data_AF-A0A9C7PJU1-F1
#
_entry.id   AF-A0A9C7PJU1-F1
#
_cell.length_a   1.000
_cell.length_b   1.000
_cell.length_c   1.000
_cell.angle_alpha   90.00
_cell.angle_beta   90.00
_cell.angle_gamma   90.00
#
_symmetry.space_group_name_H-M   'P 1'
#
loop_
_entity.id
_entity.type
_entity.pdbx_description
1 polymer ?
#
loop_
_entity_poly.entity_id
_entity_poly.type
_entity_poly.pdbx_seq_one_letter_code
_entity_poly.pdbx_strand_id
1 'polypeptide(L)'
;MPPSGVEPRYEYSYGRQNWFEHSAAEHIAVREGVALFDQSSFGKFRLEGRDAVAVLNRVCANNVDVAEGRVVYTQWLNERGGIEADLTVTRLSETAFMICRWRRDRGTRLLLAQAADSR
;
A
#
# COMPACT_ATOMS: atom_id res chain seq x y z
N MET A 1 -0.90 -12.65 17.23
CA MET A 1 -0.63 -13.25 18.56
C MET A 1 -1.96 -13.75 19.10
N PRO A 2 -2.04 -14.93 19.70
CA PRO A 2 -3.27 -15.38 20.33
C PRO A 2 -3.60 -14.49 21.54
N PRO A 3 -4.88 -14.37 21.95
CA PRO A 3 -5.24 -13.75 23.21
C PRO A 3 -4.52 -14.39 24.39
N SER A 4 -4.37 -13.65 25.48
CA SER A 4 -3.74 -14.16 26.71
C SER A 4 -4.43 -15.44 27.17
N GLY A 5 -3.65 -16.50 27.45
CA GLY A 5 -4.18 -17.80 27.85
C GLY A 5 -4.63 -18.73 26.71
N VAL A 6 -4.47 -18.31 25.45
CA VAL A 6 -4.74 -19.15 24.28
C VAL A 6 -3.42 -19.63 23.66
N GLU A 7 -3.28 -20.94 23.49
CA GLU A 7 -2.10 -21.52 22.82
C GLU A 7 -2.07 -21.16 21.32
N PRO A 8 -0.94 -20.71 20.76
CA PRO A 8 -0.79 -20.34 19.35
C PRO A 8 -0.71 -21.58 18.43
N ARG A 9 -1.75 -22.42 18.45
CA ARG A 9 -1.83 -23.65 17.67
C ARG A 9 -2.92 -23.55 16.60
N TYR A 10 -2.61 -23.99 15.39
CA TYR A 10 -3.63 -24.16 14.34
C TYR A 10 -4.34 -25.50 14.49
N GLU A 11 -5.67 -25.46 14.47
CA GLU A 11 -6.51 -26.65 14.34
C GLU A 11 -7.12 -26.65 12.94
N TYR A 12 -6.45 -27.34 12.03
CA TYR A 12 -6.84 -27.37 10.64
C TYR A 12 -8.21 -28.01 10.45
N SER A 13 -9.06 -27.31 9.71
CA SER A 13 -10.38 -27.76 9.30
C SER A 13 -10.70 -27.23 7.90
N TYR A 14 -11.68 -27.84 7.22
CA TYR A 14 -12.29 -27.24 6.02
C TYR A 14 -13.39 -26.24 6.37
N GLY A 15 -13.82 -26.20 7.64
CA GLY A 15 -14.80 -25.25 8.17
C GLY A 15 -14.16 -24.07 8.90
N ARG A 16 -14.92 -23.50 9.85
CA ARG A 16 -14.41 -22.45 10.74
C ARG A 16 -13.19 -22.95 11.52
N GLN A 17 -12.13 -22.16 11.51
CA GLN A 17 -10.90 -22.45 12.25
C GLN A 17 -11.06 -22.08 13.72
N ASN A 18 -10.21 -22.63 14.57
CA ASN A 18 -10.18 -22.33 16.01
C ASN A 18 -9.91 -20.83 16.32
N TRP A 19 -9.31 -20.07 15.40
CA TRP A 19 -9.09 -18.63 15.55
C TRP A 19 -10.25 -17.74 15.05
N PHE A 20 -11.33 -18.32 14.50
CA PHE A 20 -12.41 -17.57 13.86
C PHE A 20 -13.09 -16.57 14.82
N GLU A 21 -13.44 -17.01 16.02
CA GLU A 21 -14.09 -16.15 17.04
C GLU A 21 -13.17 -15.03 17.51
N HIS A 22 -11.84 -15.25 17.53
CA HIS A 22 -10.88 -14.20 17.84
C HIS A 22 -10.83 -13.14 16.73
N SER A 23 -10.84 -13.55 15.46
CA SER A 23 -10.93 -12.61 14.34
C SER A 23 -12.26 -11.86 14.30
N ALA A 24 -13.37 -12.51 14.68
CA ALA A 24 -14.67 -11.86 14.82
C ALA A 24 -14.67 -10.81 15.94
N ALA A 25 -14.04 -11.11 17.08
CA ALA A 25 -13.87 -10.15 18.17
C ALA A 25 -13.05 -8.93 17.74
N GLU A 26 -11.93 -9.12 17.03
CA GLU A 26 -11.13 -8.03 16.46
C GLU A 26 -11.94 -7.20 15.44
N HIS A 27 -12.74 -7.85 14.59
CA HIS A 27 -13.62 -7.17 13.65
C HIS A 27 -14.62 -6.26 14.36
N ILE A 28 -15.28 -6.76 15.40
CA ILE A 28 -16.24 -5.97 16.19
C ILE A 28 -15.53 -4.80 16.88
N ALA A 29 -14.34 -5.03 17.46
CA ALA A 29 -13.55 -3.98 18.09
C ALA A 29 -13.19 -2.84 17.11
N VAL A 30 -12.90 -3.16 15.84
CA VAL A 30 -12.67 -2.16 14.78
C VAL A 30 -13.94 -1.39 14.43
N ARG A 31 -15.09 -2.06 14.39
CA ARG A 31 -16.37 -1.48 13.97
C ARG A 31 -17.01 -0.59 15.03
N GLU A 32 -16.89 -0.99 16.29
CA GLU A 32 -17.61 -0.39 17.41
C GLU A 32 -16.69 0.41 18.34
N GLY A 33 -15.38 0.40 18.08
CA GLY A 33 -14.38 1.06 18.89
C GLY A 33 -13.17 1.56 18.10
N VAL A 34 -11.98 1.33 18.64
CA VAL A 34 -10.71 1.73 18.04
C VAL A 34 -9.78 0.52 18.01
N ALA A 35 -9.14 0.32 16.87
CA ALA A 35 -8.15 -0.73 16.68
C ALA A 35 -6.84 -0.16 16.17
N LEU A 36 -5.73 -0.77 16.58
CA LEU A 36 -4.39 -0.44 16.10
C LEU A 36 -3.93 -1.52 15.12
N PHE A 37 -3.58 -1.11 13.90
CA PHE A 37 -3.03 -1.98 12.88
C PHE A 37 -1.54 -1.70 12.70
N ASP A 38 -0.71 -2.74 12.76
CA ASP A 38 0.68 -2.64 12.36
C ASP A 38 0.80 -2.73 10.82
N GLN A 39 1.12 -1.61 10.19
CA GLN A 39 1.38 -1.51 8.74
C GLN A 39 2.87 -1.29 8.43
N SER A 40 3.76 -1.65 9.36
CA SER A 40 5.22 -1.51 9.18
C SER A 40 5.76 -2.28 7.97
N SER A 41 5.14 -3.42 7.64
CA SER A 41 5.51 -4.29 6.51
C SER A 41 5.34 -3.66 5.12
N PHE A 42 4.52 -2.62 4.98
CA PHE A 42 4.30 -1.92 3.71
C PHE A 42 5.56 -1.20 3.25
N GLY A 43 5.87 -1.27 1.96
CA GLY A 43 6.96 -0.53 1.34
C GLY A 43 6.62 0.95 1.24
N LYS A 44 7.53 1.82 1.72
CA LYS A 44 7.36 3.28 1.74
C LYS A 44 8.53 3.91 0.99
N PHE A 45 8.25 4.64 -0.08
CA PHE A 45 9.25 5.29 -0.93
C PHE A 45 8.99 6.78 -0.99
N ARG A 46 10.07 7.57 -0.99
CA ARG A 46 9.99 9.00 -1.21
C ARG A 46 10.56 9.31 -2.59
N LEU A 47 9.76 9.96 -3.43
CA LEU A 47 10.17 10.43 -4.75
C LEU A 47 10.27 11.96 -4.68
N GLU A 48 11.43 12.49 -5.09
CA GLU A 48 11.72 13.92 -5.04
C GLU A 48 12.32 14.38 -6.37
N GLY A 49 11.88 15.53 -6.84
CA GLY A 49 12.37 16.14 -8.07
C GLY A 49 11.34 17.07 -8.69
N ARG A 50 11.81 17.99 -9.53
CA ARG A 50 10.94 18.91 -10.28
C ARG A 50 9.96 18.18 -11.20
N ASP A 51 10.38 17.02 -11.69
CA ASP A 51 9.60 16.20 -12.64
C ASP A 51 8.80 15.08 -11.96
N ALA A 52 8.73 15.06 -10.61
CA ALA A 52 8.09 13.97 -9.88
C ALA A 52 6.61 13.77 -10.26
N VAL A 53 5.86 14.87 -10.46
CA VAL A 53 4.48 14.82 -10.95
C VAL A 53 4.40 14.17 -12.32
N ALA A 54 5.26 14.57 -13.26
CA ALA A 54 5.25 14.06 -14.63
C ALA A 54 5.55 12.55 -14.67
N VAL A 55 6.58 12.12 -13.92
CA VAL A 55 6.94 10.69 -13.81
C VAL A 55 5.81 9.89 -13.19
N LEU A 56 5.21 10.38 -12.10
CA LEU A 56 4.12 9.65 -11.44
C LEU A 56 2.86 9.59 -12.30
N ASN A 57 2.45 10.68 -12.94
CA ASN A 57 1.28 10.69 -13.82
C ASN A 57 1.46 9.86 -15.10
N ARG A 58 2.69 9.49 -15.44
CA ARG A 58 2.95 8.52 -16.51
C ARG A 58 2.69 7.07 -16.09
N VAL A 59 3.09 6.71 -14.88
CA VAL A 59 3.01 5.32 -14.39
C VAL A 59 1.68 5.04 -13.68
N CYS A 60 1.13 6.05 -13.02
CA CYS A 60 -0.11 5.95 -12.27
C CYS A 60 -1.32 5.95 -13.21
N ALA A 61 -2.28 5.06 -12.93
CA ALA A 61 -3.57 5.04 -13.61
C ALA A 61 -4.48 6.24 -13.24
N ASN A 62 -4.24 6.88 -12.09
CA ASN A 62 -4.95 8.08 -11.65
C ASN A 62 -4.04 9.32 -11.62
N ASN A 63 -4.64 10.50 -11.80
CA ASN A 63 -3.95 11.77 -11.67
C ASN A 63 -3.51 12.03 -10.22
N VAL A 64 -2.20 12.18 -10.01
CA VAL A 64 -1.59 12.48 -8.70
C VAL A 64 -1.27 13.96 -8.51
N ASP A 65 -1.52 14.81 -9.51
CA ASP A 65 -1.41 16.28 -9.41
C ASP A 65 -2.64 16.85 -8.68
N VAL A 66 -2.70 16.56 -7.39
CA VAL A 66 -3.73 17.02 -6.45
C VAL A 66 -3.12 17.99 -5.45
N ALA A 67 -3.92 18.72 -4.66
CA ALA A 67 -3.37 19.61 -3.64
C ALA A 67 -2.42 18.89 -2.64
N GLU A 68 -1.46 19.62 -2.07
CA GLU A 68 -0.57 19.10 -1.03
C GLU A 68 -1.35 18.53 0.17
N GLY A 69 -0.83 17.48 0.80
CA GLY A 69 -1.48 16.75 1.89
C GLY A 69 -2.58 15.79 1.46
N ARG A 70 -2.90 15.71 0.16
CA ARG A 70 -3.86 14.75 -0.38
C ARG A 70 -3.19 13.42 -0.72
N VAL A 71 -3.98 12.35 -0.59
CA VAL A 71 -3.62 10.99 -0.98
C VAL A 71 -4.49 10.52 -2.14
N VAL A 72 -3.87 9.82 -3.09
CA VAL A 72 -4.51 9.23 -4.27
C VAL A 72 -4.24 7.73 -4.25
N TYR A 73 -5.29 6.92 -4.26
CA TYR A 73 -5.19 5.50 -4.55
C TYR A 73 -5.08 5.29 -6.06
N THR A 74 -4.10 4.52 -6.51
CA THR A 74 -3.81 4.32 -7.93
C THR A 74 -3.09 3.00 -8.16
N GLN A 75 -3.19 2.49 -9.38
CA GLN A 75 -2.37 1.40 -9.88
C GLN A 75 -1.15 1.94 -10.59
N TRP A 76 -0.08 1.15 -10.61
CA TRP A 76 1.03 1.29 -11.54
C TRP A 76 0.87 0.27 -12.65
N LEU A 77 0.95 0.74 -13.89
CA LEU A 77 0.74 -0.08 -15.07
C LEU A 77 2.06 -0.30 -15.82
N ASN A 78 2.23 -1.49 -16.39
CA ASN A 78 3.28 -1.74 -17.37
C ASN A 78 2.83 -1.28 -18.78
N GLU A 79 3.75 -1.33 -19.74
CA GLU A 79 3.51 -0.92 -21.13
C GLU A 79 2.36 -1.67 -21.83
N ARG A 80 1.98 -2.85 -21.34
CA ARG A 80 0.85 -3.65 -21.86
C ARG A 80 -0.47 -3.33 -21.16
N GLY A 81 -0.50 -2.36 -20.24
CA GLY A 81 -1.67 -2.04 -19.41
C GLY A 81 -1.93 -3.05 -18.28
N GLY A 82 -0.99 -3.94 -17.99
CA GLY A 82 -1.08 -4.86 -16.85
C GLY A 82 -0.75 -4.16 -15.54
N ILE A 83 -1.45 -4.53 -14.47
CA ILE A 83 -1.23 -3.97 -13.12
C ILE A 83 0.01 -4.61 -12.50
N GLU A 84 1.02 -3.79 -12.22
CA GLU A 84 2.24 -4.20 -11.52
C GLU A 84 2.11 -3.99 -10.00
N ALA A 85 1.35 -2.98 -9.59
CA ALA A 85 1.07 -2.70 -8.19
C ALA A 85 -0.21 -1.86 -8.03
N ASP A 86 -0.88 -2.03 -6.89
CA ASP A 86 -1.82 -1.05 -6.35
C ASP A 86 -1.21 -0.39 -5.11
N LEU A 87 -1.42 0.92 -4.98
CA LEU A 87 -0.74 1.72 -3.97
C LEU A 87 -1.42 3.06 -3.73
N THR A 88 -0.93 3.77 -2.72
CA THR A 88 -1.31 5.16 -2.48
C THR A 88 -0.12 6.10 -2.71
N VAL A 89 -0.38 7.21 -3.37
CA VAL A 89 0.56 8.32 -3.54
C VAL A 89 0.05 9.52 -2.73
N THR A 90 0.87 10.02 -1.81
CA THR A 90 0.60 11.23 -1.04
C THR A 90 1.48 12.37 -1.53
N ARG A 91 0.87 13.50 -1.91
CA ARG A 91 1.62 14.71 -2.27
C ARG A 91 2.08 15.41 -1.00
N LEU A 92 3.40 15.51 -0.80
CA LEU A 92 3.98 16.17 0.37
C LEU A 92 4.30 17.64 0.09
N SER A 93 4.70 17.95 -1.14
CA SER A 93 4.93 19.30 -1.64
C SER A 93 4.78 19.35 -3.17
N GLU A 94 5.05 20.51 -3.77
CA GLU A 94 5.21 20.65 -5.22
C GLU A 94 6.15 19.61 -5.86
N THR A 95 7.24 19.24 -5.15
CA THR A 95 8.33 18.41 -5.70
C THR A 95 8.61 17.13 -4.93
N ALA A 96 7.80 16.78 -3.91
CA ALA A 96 8.01 15.60 -3.08
C ALA A 96 6.72 14.79 -2.87
N PHE A 97 6.84 13.47 -3.01
CA PHE A 97 5.75 12.50 -2.89
C PHE A 97 6.14 11.31 -2.02
N MET A 98 5.20 10.82 -1.22
CA MET A 98 5.30 9.55 -0.51
C MET A 98 4.48 8.49 -1.23
N ILE A 99 5.07 7.34 -1.48
CA ILE A 99 4.44 6.20 -2.15
C ILE A 99 4.38 5.05 -1.14
N CYS A 100 3.18 4.54 -0.84
CA CYS A 100 2.97 3.43 0.07
C CYS A 100 2.33 2.25 -0.67
N ARG A 101 2.98 1.09 -0.67
CA ARG A 101 2.54 -0.14 -1.37
C ARG A 101 2.63 -1.38 -0.49
N TRP A 102 1.85 -2.41 -0.81
CA TRP A 102 1.74 -3.64 -0.01
C TRP A 102 3.06 -4.41 0.13
N ARG A 103 3.79 -4.63 -0.98
CA ARG A 103 5.04 -5.42 -0.98
C ARG A 103 6.27 -4.54 -1.15
N ARG A 104 7.30 -4.79 -0.36
CA ARG A 104 8.67 -4.28 -0.59
C ARG A 104 9.36 -5.18 -1.62
N ASP A 105 9.60 -4.68 -2.83
CA ASP A 105 10.37 -5.40 -3.88
C ASP A 105 11.45 -4.52 -4.52
N ARG A 106 12.36 -5.14 -5.29
CA ARG A 106 13.41 -4.43 -6.04
C ARG A 106 12.93 -3.86 -7.39
N GLY A 107 11.76 -4.26 -7.88
CA GLY A 107 11.21 -3.83 -9.18
C GLY A 107 10.71 -2.40 -9.18
N THR A 108 10.30 -1.89 -8.02
CA THR A 108 9.80 -0.51 -7.83
C THR A 108 10.79 0.55 -8.35
N ARG A 109 12.10 0.38 -8.09
CA ARG A 109 13.13 1.33 -8.57
C ARG A 109 13.30 1.31 -10.08
N LEU A 110 13.13 0.15 -10.72
CA LEU A 110 13.27 0.00 -12.16
C LEU A 110 12.12 0.67 -12.90
N LEU A 111 10.87 0.48 -12.45
CA LEU A 111 9.70 1.12 -13.04
C LEU A 111 9.77 2.65 -12.97
N LEU A 112 10.15 3.20 -11.81
CA LEU A 112 10.32 4.65 -11.66
C LEU A 112 11.47 5.20 -12.52
N ALA A 113 12.60 4.47 -12.61
CA ALA A 113 13.71 4.85 -13.48
C ALA A 113 13.32 4.82 -14.96
N GLN A 114 12.66 3.75 -15.41
CA GLN A 114 12.17 3.61 -16.78
C GLN A 114 11.22 4.75 -17.16
N ALA A 115 10.32 5.14 -16.25
CA ALA A 115 9.39 6.24 -16.49
C ALA A 115 10.06 7.61 -16.55
N ALA A 116 11.17 7.80 -15.84
CA ALA A 116 11.98 9.02 -15.87
C ALA A 116 12.90 9.10 -17.12
N ASP A 117 13.42 7.97 -17.59
CA ASP A 117 14.40 7.91 -18.70
C ASP A 117 13.76 7.94 -20.09
N SER A 118 12.47 7.66 -20.19
CA SER A 118 11.77 7.62 -21.47
C SER A 118 11.32 9.03 -21.87
N ARG A 119 12.06 9.63 -22.82
CA ARG A 119 11.63 10.84 -23.53
C ARG A 119 10.49 10.55 -24.48
#